data_AF-H0TYL8-F1
#
_entry.id   AF-H0TYL8-F1
#
_cell.length_a   1.000
_cell.length_b   1.000
_cell.length_c   1.000
_cell.angle_alpha   90.00
_cell.angle_beta   90.00
_cell.angle_gamma   90.00
#
_symmetry.space_group_name_H-M   'P 1'
#
loop_
_entity.id
_entity.type
_entity.pdbx_description
1 polymer ?
#
loop_
_entity_poly.entity_id
_entity_poly.type
_entity_poly.pdbx_seq_one_letter_code
_entity_poly.pdbx_strand_id
1 'polypeptide(L)'
;MKRDRTTTQFAAALENVLLEIIGIRHRSQPVPRGEEIALLGRCAQLGEQINARGGFDLMQEVLDSVTDRHPAYADLMLTICDKRWDGIGHWVA
;
A
#
# COMPACT_ATOMS: atom_id res chain seq x y z
N MET A 1 -3.90 18.07 -14.38
CA MET A 1 -4.80 16.88 -14.32
C MET A 1 -5.64 16.96 -13.06
N LYS A 2 -6.98 16.92 -13.16
CA LYS A 2 -7.84 16.72 -11.99
C LYS A 2 -7.69 15.27 -11.56
N ARG A 3 -7.10 15.00 -10.38
CA ARG A 3 -7.03 13.63 -9.84
C ARG A 3 -8.46 13.10 -9.67
N ASP A 4 -8.72 11.89 -10.17
CA ASP A 4 -10.02 11.25 -10.02
C ASP A 4 -10.32 11.02 -8.51
N ARG A 5 -11.60 11.17 -8.13
CA ARG A 5 -12.07 10.92 -6.77
C ARG A 5 -11.73 9.51 -6.32
N THR A 6 -11.78 8.55 -7.24
CA THR A 6 -11.43 7.13 -7.02
C THR A 6 -9.96 6.97 -6.61
N THR A 7 -9.03 7.54 -7.38
CA THR A 7 -7.58 7.50 -7.07
C THR A 7 -7.29 8.13 -5.71
N THR A 8 -7.95 9.24 -5.39
CA THR A 8 -7.80 9.92 -4.09
C THR A 8 -8.25 9.04 -2.92
N GLN A 9 -9.34 8.30 -3.09
CA GLN A 9 -9.86 7.38 -2.06
C GLN A 9 -8.92 6.18 -1.85
N PHE A 10 -8.43 5.57 -2.93
CA PHE A 10 -7.47 4.47 -2.81
C PHE A 10 -6.15 4.93 -2.20
N ALA A 11 -5.63 6.10 -2.57
CA ALA A 11 -4.42 6.65 -1.99
C ALA A 11 -4.56 6.90 -0.48
N ALA A 12 -5.68 7.45 -0.02
CA ALA A 12 -5.93 7.63 1.41
C ALA A 12 -6.05 6.29 2.16
N ALA A 13 -6.71 5.29 1.57
CA ALA A 13 -6.86 3.97 2.18
C ALA A 13 -5.51 3.23 2.28
N LEU A 14 -4.72 3.26 1.20
CA LEU A 14 -3.39 2.64 1.16
C LEU A 14 -2.43 3.32 2.14
N GLU A 15 -2.41 4.65 2.15
CA GLU A 15 -1.59 5.45 3.07
C GLU A 15 -1.83 5.07 4.53
N ASN A 16 -3.10 5.00 4.96
CA ASN A 16 -3.43 4.63 6.33
C ASN A 16 -2.88 3.25 6.69
N VAL A 17 -3.10 2.24 5.83
CA VAL A 17 -2.62 0.88 6.07
C VAL A 17 -1.09 0.82 6.11
N LEU A 18 -0.40 1.52 5.22
CA LEU A 18 1.06 1.54 5.18
C LEU A 18 1.65 2.23 6.43
N LEU A 19 1.10 3.37 6.84
CA LEU A 19 1.54 4.06 8.05
C LEU A 19 1.26 3.24 9.31
N GLU A 20 0.16 2.49 9.37
CA GLU A 20 -0.11 1.54 10.46
C GLU A 20 0.95 0.42 10.51
N ILE A 21 1.27 -0.20 9.36
CA ILE A 21 2.31 -1.26 9.26
C ILE A 21 3.68 -0.71 9.70
N ILE A 22 4.06 0.48 9.21
CA ILE A 22 5.32 1.14 9.54
C ILE A 22 5.35 1.45 11.03
N GLY A 23 4.30 2.09 11.56
CA GLY A 23 4.21 2.44 12.96
C GLY A 23 4.39 1.23 13.87
N ILE A 24 3.76 0.11 13.53
CA ILE A 24 3.90 -1.17 14.24
C ILE A 24 5.34 -1.70 14.20
N ARG A 25 6.01 -1.69 13.04
CA ARG A 25 7.42 -2.12 12.92
C ARG A 25 8.40 -1.26 13.70
N HIS A 26 8.06 0.00 13.94
CA HIS A 26 8.85 0.93 14.74
C HIS A 26 8.48 0.96 16.23
N ARG A 27 7.45 0.22 16.67
CA ARG A 27 7.11 0.11 18.10
C ARG A 27 8.24 -0.62 18.84
N SER A 28 8.59 -0.10 20.02
CA SER A 28 9.55 -0.74 20.93
C SER A 28 8.98 -1.98 21.64
N GLN A 29 7.65 -2.15 21.62
CA GLN A 29 6.96 -3.25 22.27
C GLN A 29 6.66 -4.39 21.29
N PRO A 30 6.58 -5.65 21.76
CA PRO A 30 6.23 -6.78 20.92
C PRO A 30 4.85 -6.58 20.29
N VAL A 31 4.80 -6.65 18.97
CA VAL A 31 3.56 -6.59 18.22
C VAL A 31 2.92 -7.98 18.24
N PRO A 32 1.63 -8.11 18.59
CA PRO A 32 0.92 -9.36 18.42
C PRO A 32 0.99 -9.79 16.95
N ARG A 33 1.58 -10.96 16.67
CA ARG A 33 1.78 -11.46 15.30
C ARG A 33 0.52 -11.44 14.44
N GLY A 34 -0.67 -11.58 15.06
CA GLY A 34 -1.95 -11.49 14.36
C GLY A 34 -2.31 -10.10 13.83
N GLU A 35 -1.88 -9.03 14.50
CA GLU A 35 -2.14 -7.64 14.10
C GLU A 35 -1.36 -7.29 12.82
N GLU A 36 -0.06 -7.61 12.77
CA GLU A 36 0.75 -7.39 11.58
C GLU A 36 0.23 -8.20 10.39
N ILE A 37 -0.12 -9.49 10.59
CA ILE A 37 -0.68 -10.33 9.53
C ILE A 37 -1.98 -9.74 8.98
N ALA A 38 -2.88 -9.25 9.84
CA ALA A 38 -4.14 -8.66 9.42
C ALA A 38 -3.92 -7.40 8.56
N LEU A 39 -2.98 -6.52 8.93
CA LEU A 39 -2.66 -5.33 8.15
C LEU A 39 -2.00 -5.66 6.81
N LEU A 40 -1.09 -6.63 6.79
CA LEU A 40 -0.50 -7.12 5.54
C LEU A 40 -1.57 -7.72 4.62
N GLY A 41 -2.56 -8.42 5.17
CA GLY A 41 -3.73 -8.90 4.43
C GLY A 41 -4.60 -7.77 3.88
N ARG A 42 -4.86 -6.72 4.66
CA ARG A 42 -5.58 -5.51 4.20
C ARG A 42 -4.83 -4.81 3.06
N CYS A 43 -3.50 -4.75 3.14
CA CYS A 43 -2.66 -4.19 2.08
C CYS A 43 -2.82 -4.97 0.76
N ALA A 44 -2.77 -6.30 0.81
CA ALA A 44 -2.98 -7.16 -0.36
C ALA A 44 -4.40 -6.99 -0.94
N GLN A 45 -5.44 -7.00 -0.09
CA GLN A 45 -6.83 -6.80 -0.52
C GLN A 45 -7.07 -5.44 -1.17
N LEU A 46 -6.42 -4.37 -0.68
CA LEU A 46 -6.48 -3.07 -1.34
C LEU A 46 -5.81 -3.12 -2.71
N GLY A 47 -4.65 -3.78 -2.83
CA GLY A 47 -3.99 -4.01 -4.11
C GLY A 47 -4.90 -4.70 -5.14
N GLU A 48 -5.59 -5.77 -4.73
CA GLU A 48 -6.56 -6.48 -5.59
C GLU A 48 -7.70 -5.57 -6.04
N GLN A 49 -8.25 -4.74 -5.15
CA GLN A 49 -9.32 -3.79 -5.47
C GLN A 49 -8.87 -2.70 -6.43
N ILE A 50 -7.67 -2.15 -6.23
CA ILE A 50 -7.10 -1.13 -7.12
C ILE A 50 -6.87 -1.73 -8.51
N ASN A 51 -6.26 -2.91 -8.57
CA ASN A 51 -6.03 -3.63 -9.81
C ASN A 51 -7.33 -3.94 -10.56
N ALA A 52 -8.35 -4.43 -9.86
CA ALA A 52 -9.64 -4.71 -10.46
C ALA A 52 -10.33 -3.46 -11.04
N ARG A 53 -9.99 -2.27 -10.52
CA ARG A 53 -10.60 -1.01 -10.95
C ARG A 53 -9.90 -0.36 -12.14
N GLY A 54 -8.58 -0.41 -12.18
CA GLY A 54 -7.78 0.34 -13.16
C GLY A 54 -6.46 -0.33 -13.54
N GLY A 55 -6.30 -1.62 -13.21
CA GLY A 55 -5.10 -2.37 -13.52
C GLY A 55 -3.85 -1.86 -12.81
N PHE A 56 -2.71 -2.24 -13.36
CA PHE A 56 -1.39 -1.89 -12.86
C PHE A 56 -1.13 -0.38 -12.90
N ASP A 57 -1.56 0.33 -13.94
CA ASP A 57 -1.36 1.78 -14.07
C ASP A 57 -1.97 2.53 -12.88
N LEU A 58 -3.19 2.16 -12.48
CA LEU A 58 -3.84 2.77 -11.31
C LEU A 58 -3.13 2.37 -10.00
N MET A 59 -2.61 1.15 -9.89
CA MET A 59 -1.82 0.74 -8.73
C MET A 59 -0.56 1.60 -8.58
N GLN A 60 0.14 1.86 -9.68
CA GLN A 60 1.32 2.71 -9.71
C GLN A 60 0.98 4.16 -9.38
N GLU A 61 -0.06 4.74 -10.00
CA GLU A 61 -0.51 6.12 -9.68
C GLU A 61 -0.88 6.29 -8.20
N VAL A 62 -1.57 5.29 -7.63
CA VAL A 62 -1.95 5.31 -6.21
C VAL A 62 -0.72 5.23 -5.32
N LEU A 63 0.23 4.33 -5.64
CA LEU A 63 1.45 4.14 -4.86
C LEU A 63 2.33 5.39 -4.90
N ASP A 64 2.58 5.95 -6.08
CA ASP A 64 3.37 7.17 -6.27
C ASP A 64 2.76 8.35 -5.50
N SER A 65 1.42 8.50 -5.55
CA SER A 65 0.70 9.54 -4.79
C SER A 65 0.86 9.39 -3.26
N VAL A 66 1.07 8.18 -2.76
CA VAL A 66 1.31 7.93 -1.32
C VAL A 66 2.77 8.16 -0.97
N THR A 67 3.72 7.63 -1.74
CA THR A 67 5.16 7.76 -1.46
C THR A 67 5.64 9.20 -1.60
N ASP A 68 5.12 9.97 -2.56
CA ASP A 68 5.40 11.41 -2.72
C ASP A 68 5.03 12.23 -1.47
N ARG A 69 4.01 11.81 -0.72
CA ARG A 69 3.57 12.48 0.52
C ARG A 69 4.41 12.08 1.74
N HIS A 70 5.11 10.96 1.66
CA HIS A 70 5.89 10.38 2.76
C HIS A 70 7.31 10.01 2.31
N PRO A 71 8.13 10.98 1.85
CA PRO A 71 9.45 10.68 1.28
C PRO A 71 10.39 9.98 2.25
N ALA A 72 10.24 10.20 3.57
CA ALA A 72 11.02 9.52 4.61
C ALA A 72 10.73 8.02 4.72
N TYR A 73 9.58 7.56 4.21
CA TYR A 73 9.14 6.17 4.29
C TYR A 73 8.97 5.52 2.91
N ALA A 74 9.28 6.22 1.82
CA ALA A 74 9.02 5.77 0.46
C ALA A 74 9.59 4.37 0.18
N ASP A 75 10.88 4.14 0.46
CA ASP A 75 11.53 2.84 0.23
C ASP A 75 10.87 1.70 1.02
N LEU A 76 10.43 1.98 2.25
CA LEU A 76 9.76 1.00 3.10
C LEU A 76 8.35 0.69 2.59
N MET A 77 7.62 1.72 2.15
CA MET A 77 6.31 1.57 1.52
C MET A 77 6.39 0.75 0.23
N LEU A 78 7.36 1.05 -0.63
CA LEU A 78 7.64 0.29 -1.86
C LEU A 78 7.94 -1.17 -1.53
N THR A 79 8.81 -1.44 -0.55
CA THR A 79 9.14 -2.81 -0.12
C THR A 79 7.93 -3.57 0.46
N ILE A 80 7.03 -2.89 1.17
CA ILE A 80 5.81 -3.50 1.69
C ILE A 80 4.88 -3.87 0.53
N CYS A 81 4.62 -2.93 -0.38
CA CYS A 81 3.73 -3.13 -1.53
C CYS A 81 4.28 -4.21 -2.46
N ASP A 82 5.55 -4.16 -2.84
CA ASP A 82 6.22 -5.18 -3.67
C ASP A 82 5.95 -6.60 -3.14
N LYS A 83 6.24 -6.85 -1.86
CA LYS A 83 6.02 -8.16 -1.22
C LYS A 83 4.56 -8.58 -1.08
N ARG A 84 3.61 -7.64 -1.08
CA ARG A 84 2.18 -7.92 -0.86
C ARG A 84 1.36 -7.91 -2.13
N TRP A 85 1.87 -7.25 -3.15
CA TRP A 85 1.23 -7.13 -4.45
C TRP A 85 1.93 -7.98 -5.51
N ASP A 86 2.98 -8.71 -5.14
CA ASP A 86 3.53 -9.79 -5.97
C ASP A 86 2.40 -10.72 -6.46
N GLY A 87 2.34 -10.92 -7.78
CA GLY A 87 1.27 -11.66 -8.45
C GLY A 87 -0.06 -10.91 -8.68
N ILE A 88 -0.25 -9.70 -8.13
CA ILE A 88 -1.42 -8.84 -8.43
C ILE A 88 -1.14 -8.03 -9.69
N GLY A 89 -2.06 -8.05 -10.66
CA GLY A 89 -1.96 -7.23 -11.88
C GLY A 89 -0.78 -7.56 -12.81
N HIS A 90 -0.02 -8.61 -12.47
CA HIS A 90 1.20 -9.10 -13.10
C HIS A 90 2.35 -8.08 -13.17
N TRP A 91 3.10 -7.95 -12.07
CA TRP A 91 4.55 -7.77 -12.14
C TRP A 91 5.18 -9.15 -12.36
N VAL A 92 5.49 -9.49 -13.61
CA VAL A 92 6.42 -10.59 -13.92
C VAL A 92 7.74 -9.89 -14.24
N ALA A 93 8.76 -10.17 -13.43
CA ALA A 93 10.13 -9.70 -13.63
C ALA A 93 10.65 -9.96 -15.06
#